data_AF-A0A6C0HK44-F1
#
_entry.id   AF-A0A6C0HK44-F1
#
_cell.length_a   1.000
_cell.length_b   1.000
_cell.length_c   1.000
_cell.angle_alpha   90.00
_cell.angle_beta   90.00
_cell.angle_gamma   90.00
#
_symmetry.space_group_name_H-M   'P 1'
#
loop_
_entity.id
_entity.type
_entity.pdbx_description
1 polymer ?
#
loop_
_entity_poly.entity_id
_entity_poly.type
_entity_poly.pdbx_seq_one_letter_code
_entity_poly.pdbx_strand_id
1 'polypeptide(L)'
;MSSFPTYTNENSVIFTITRMNPPMPGHLGLVKLLILEAIQKKVDHVYVCLSKTHDKNNPILCDMKKKLLGDADVVGGMTMINSLKRIMSDDPENSRIKAEIEQIKVHLICVAEDESSPFIPIQKVVANKISAQKDVIDDINLFLVVGDDRADMLDRINRNFSSWEHVNKPALGRLVIRKGMKNYIQQTETQAGIDALNVAEITRDEGWSGTMIRNIVRKGGADLLNKAKFQEVYEGYLEPNVAGDLYDAIWYGLNKTYVKKEKLGVKRKTVSASKRSSNSALKKPRASRKKSQNGSTNSSKSRN
;
A
#
# COMPACT_ATOMS: atom_id res chain seq x y z
N MET A 1 -32.86 2.25 15.86
CA MET A 1 -31.48 2.47 16.33
C MET A 1 -30.62 1.39 15.69
N SER A 2 -29.73 1.71 14.74
CA SER A 2 -28.82 0.70 14.21
C SER A 2 -27.79 0.39 15.29
N SER A 3 -27.84 -0.83 15.85
CA SER A 3 -26.76 -1.32 16.70
C SER A 3 -25.47 -1.30 15.89
N PHE A 4 -24.40 -0.71 16.45
CA PHE A 4 -23.08 -0.86 15.86
C PHE A 4 -22.72 -2.35 15.80
N PRO A 5 -22.02 -2.80 14.75
CA PRO A 5 -21.62 -4.20 14.66
C PRO A 5 -20.72 -4.58 15.85
N THR A 6 -21.02 -5.72 16.47
CA THR A 6 -20.17 -6.32 17.52
C THR A 6 -18.98 -7.01 16.87
N TYR A 7 -17.77 -6.71 17.33
CA TYR A 7 -16.53 -7.30 16.84
C TYR A 7 -16.09 -8.45 17.75
N THR A 8 -15.70 -9.57 17.14
CA THR A 8 -15.09 -10.75 17.78
C THR A 8 -14.01 -11.34 16.88
N ASN A 9 -13.17 -12.24 17.43
CA ASN A 9 -12.16 -12.98 16.68
C ASN A 9 -12.75 -13.76 15.51
N GLU A 10 -13.95 -14.28 15.70
CA GLU A 10 -14.68 -15.11 14.77
C GLU A 10 -15.15 -14.27 13.58
N ASN A 11 -15.81 -13.13 13.86
CA ASN A 11 -16.51 -12.34 12.86
C ASN A 11 -15.77 -11.11 12.34
N SER A 12 -14.51 -10.88 12.73
CA SER A 12 -13.80 -9.66 12.35
C SER A 12 -12.53 -9.92 11.56
N VAL A 13 -12.29 -9.04 10.59
CA VAL A 13 -11.06 -9.01 9.78
C VAL A 13 -10.54 -7.58 9.78
N ILE A 14 -9.45 -7.37 10.51
CA ILE A 14 -8.75 -6.08 10.61
C ILE A 14 -7.48 -6.17 9.76
N PHE A 15 -7.33 -5.32 8.76
CA PHE A 15 -6.27 -5.50 7.77
C PHE A 15 -5.77 -4.22 7.11
N THR A 16 -4.60 -4.33 6.47
CA THR A 16 -4.05 -3.32 5.57
C THR A 16 -3.53 -3.97 4.28
N ILE A 17 -3.47 -3.20 3.20
CA ILE A 17 -2.89 -3.62 1.92
C ILE A 17 -1.77 -2.66 1.54
N THR A 18 -0.55 -3.19 1.44
CA THR A 18 0.65 -2.37 1.22
C THR A 18 1.70 -3.12 0.40
N ARG A 19 2.62 -2.37 -0.22
CA ARG A 19 3.75 -2.97 -0.96
C ARG A 19 4.89 -3.40 -0.05
N MET A 20 5.14 -2.62 1.01
CA MET A 20 6.31 -2.73 1.89
C MET A 20 7.58 -3.06 1.10
N ASN A 21 7.93 -2.22 0.13
CA ASN A 21 9.05 -2.48 -0.77
C ASN A 21 10.02 -1.30 -0.90
N PRO A 22 11.01 -1.17 0.00
CA PRO A 22 11.28 -2.07 1.12
C PRO A 22 10.31 -1.88 2.30
N PRO A 23 10.22 -2.85 3.23
CA PRO A 23 9.68 -2.61 4.57
C PRO A 23 10.44 -1.44 5.21
N MET A 24 9.75 -0.53 5.90
CA MET A 24 10.36 0.68 6.47
C MET A 24 9.55 1.17 7.68
N PRO A 25 10.11 2.00 8.58
CA PRO A 25 9.44 2.45 9.80
C PRO A 25 8.05 3.07 9.59
N GLY A 26 7.84 3.90 8.57
CA GLY A 26 6.52 4.45 8.24
C GLY A 26 5.46 3.40 7.83
N HIS A 27 5.85 2.15 7.49
CA HIS A 27 4.89 1.06 7.36
C HIS A 27 4.48 0.49 8.72
N LEU A 28 5.37 0.57 9.72
CA LEU A 28 5.07 0.13 11.08
C LEU A 28 4.04 1.04 11.75
N GLY A 29 3.91 2.31 11.33
CA GLY A 29 2.78 3.15 11.73
C GLY A 29 1.41 2.56 11.36
N LEU A 30 1.31 1.90 10.20
CA LEU A 30 0.08 1.17 9.81
C LEU A 30 -0.13 -0.06 10.71
N VAL A 31 0.94 -0.82 10.99
CA VAL A 31 0.88 -2.02 11.83
C VAL A 31 0.54 -1.67 13.27
N LYS A 32 1.10 -0.59 13.82
CA LYS A 32 0.79 -0.04 15.14
C LYS A 32 -0.71 0.24 15.25
N LEU A 33 -1.27 0.93 14.25
CA LEU A 33 -2.70 1.23 14.26
C LEU A 33 -3.56 -0.03 14.11
N LEU A 34 -3.16 -1.01 13.29
CA LEU A 34 -3.83 -2.32 13.22
C LEU A 34 -3.89 -2.99 14.60
N ILE A 35 -2.78 -3.04 15.33
CA ILE A 35 -2.70 -3.62 16.68
C ILE A 35 -3.65 -2.89 17.63
N LEU A 36 -3.62 -1.56 17.66
CA LEU A 36 -4.49 -0.76 18.54
C LEU A 36 -5.98 -0.96 18.22
N GLU A 37 -6.35 -1.04 16.94
CA GLU A 37 -7.73 -1.34 16.53
C GLU A 37 -8.16 -2.74 16.95
N ALA A 38 -7.26 -3.72 16.86
CA ALA A 38 -7.53 -5.08 17.28
C ALA A 38 -7.81 -5.16 18.78
N ILE A 39 -6.98 -4.51 19.60
CA ILE A 39 -7.18 -4.40 21.05
C ILE A 39 -8.51 -3.72 21.35
N GLN A 40 -8.80 -2.58 20.72
CA GLN A 40 -10.06 -1.85 20.93
C GLN A 40 -11.30 -2.72 20.58
N LYS A 41 -11.17 -3.57 19.57
CA LYS A 41 -12.24 -4.43 19.05
C LYS A 41 -12.25 -5.83 19.66
N LYS A 42 -11.34 -6.10 20.61
CA LYS A 42 -11.15 -7.43 21.23
C LYS A 42 -10.91 -8.53 20.19
N VAL A 43 -10.11 -8.20 19.19
CA VAL A 43 -9.65 -9.10 18.14
C VAL A 43 -8.16 -9.40 18.38
N ASP A 44 -7.73 -10.64 18.23
CA ASP A 44 -6.35 -11.08 18.46
C ASP A 44 -5.55 -11.25 17.15
N HIS A 45 -6.20 -11.13 16.00
CA HIS A 45 -5.60 -11.32 14.68
C HIS A 45 -5.74 -10.08 13.79
N VAL A 46 -4.62 -9.66 13.18
CA VAL A 46 -4.60 -8.62 12.14
C VAL A 46 -3.83 -9.10 10.91
N TYR A 47 -4.16 -8.54 9.74
CA TYR A 47 -3.60 -9.01 8.47
C TYR A 47 -2.91 -7.87 7.70
N VAL A 48 -1.68 -8.13 7.26
CA VAL A 48 -0.93 -7.25 6.36
C VAL A 48 -0.80 -7.96 5.02
N CYS A 49 -1.59 -7.53 4.04
CA CYS A 49 -1.52 -8.04 2.68
C CYS A 49 -0.40 -7.35 1.91
N LEU A 50 0.69 -8.09 1.65
CA LEU A 50 1.87 -7.66 0.92
C LEU A 50 1.62 -7.80 -0.58
N SER A 51 1.35 -6.68 -1.25
CA SER A 51 1.01 -6.69 -2.66
C SER A 51 2.20 -7.06 -3.56
N LYS A 52 1.88 -7.85 -4.60
CA LYS A 52 2.76 -8.53 -5.58
C LYS A 52 3.80 -7.69 -6.30
N THR A 53 3.75 -6.37 -6.23
CA THR A 53 4.63 -5.52 -7.04
C THR A 53 6.11 -5.92 -6.85
N HIS A 54 6.67 -6.62 -7.84
CA HIS A 54 8.09 -6.94 -8.03
C HIS A 54 8.47 -6.37 -9.41
N ASP A 55 8.99 -5.15 -9.36
CA ASP A 55 9.41 -4.35 -10.51
C ASP A 55 10.60 -3.48 -10.08
N LYS A 56 11.11 -2.63 -10.98
CA LYS A 56 12.25 -1.73 -10.68
C LYS A 56 12.04 -0.82 -9.45
N ASN A 57 10.81 -0.59 -9.03
CA ASN A 57 10.46 0.23 -7.85
C ASN A 57 10.27 -0.64 -6.60
N ASN A 58 10.53 -1.94 -6.73
CA ASN A 58 10.11 -2.99 -5.83
C ASN A 58 11.19 -4.10 -5.73
N PRO A 59 12.37 -3.78 -5.19
CA PRO A 59 13.56 -4.63 -5.30
C PRO A 59 13.57 -5.90 -4.43
N ILE A 60 12.60 -6.06 -3.52
CA ILE A 60 12.61 -7.15 -2.53
C ILE A 60 11.47 -8.15 -2.75
N LEU A 61 11.79 -9.43 -2.67
CA LEU A 61 10.86 -10.57 -2.72
C LEU A 61 10.01 -10.68 -1.46
N CYS A 62 8.81 -11.27 -1.57
CA CYS A 62 7.88 -11.31 -0.44
C CYS A 62 8.40 -12.11 0.76
N ASP A 63 9.08 -13.24 0.54
CA ASP A 63 9.65 -14.04 1.63
C ASP A 63 10.68 -13.27 2.45
N MET A 64 11.51 -12.47 1.79
CA MET A 64 12.46 -11.58 2.48
C MET A 64 11.72 -10.51 3.29
N LYS A 65 10.61 -9.95 2.78
CA LYS A 65 9.77 -9.02 3.56
C LYS A 65 9.21 -9.71 4.80
N LYS A 66 8.69 -10.93 4.67
CA LYS A 66 8.16 -11.71 5.80
C LYS A 66 9.23 -11.97 6.85
N LYS A 67 10.44 -12.34 6.44
CA LYS A 67 11.58 -12.55 7.34
C LYS A 67 11.96 -11.27 8.11
N LEU A 68 12.01 -10.13 7.42
CA LEU A 68 12.36 -8.84 8.04
C LEU A 68 11.27 -8.33 8.98
N LEU A 69 10.01 -8.43 8.55
CA LEU A 69 8.87 -7.97 9.31
C LEU A 69 8.60 -8.84 10.53
N GLY A 70 8.73 -10.18 10.41
CA GLY A 70 8.33 -11.15 11.42
C GLY A 70 6.84 -11.47 11.32
N ASP A 71 6.51 -12.66 10.81
CA ASP A 71 5.12 -13.13 10.73
C ASP A 71 4.60 -13.61 12.09
N ALA A 72 3.29 -13.87 12.20
CA ALA A 72 2.62 -14.27 13.44
C ALA A 72 3.25 -15.49 14.14
N ASP A 73 3.83 -16.41 13.37
CA ASP A 73 4.46 -17.64 13.87
C ASP A 73 5.91 -17.43 14.33
N VAL A 74 6.50 -16.26 14.10
CA VAL A 74 7.88 -15.94 14.47
C VAL A 74 7.91 -15.47 15.93
N VAL A 75 8.16 -16.40 16.84
CA VAL A 75 8.32 -16.12 18.27
C VAL A 75 9.77 -15.70 18.56
N GLY A 76 9.94 -14.49 19.09
CA GLY A 76 11.25 -13.95 19.44
C GLY A 76 12.07 -13.41 18.27
N GLY A 77 13.31 -12.98 18.55
CA GLY A 77 14.21 -12.37 17.58
C GLY A 77 13.90 -10.91 17.22
N MET A 78 14.90 -10.20 16.71
CA MET A 78 14.79 -8.78 16.33
C MET A 78 14.23 -8.64 14.90
N THR A 79 12.91 -8.81 14.78
CA THR A 79 12.16 -8.46 13.56
C THR A 79 11.55 -7.07 13.71
N MET A 80 11.12 -6.45 12.61
CA MET A 80 10.54 -5.10 12.67
C MET A 80 9.24 -5.06 13.49
N ILE A 81 8.38 -6.07 13.39
CA ILE A 81 7.11 -6.13 14.14
C ILE A 81 7.34 -6.46 15.60
N ASN A 82 8.24 -7.40 15.94
CA ASN A 82 8.56 -7.69 17.34
C ASN A 82 9.21 -6.47 18.02
N SER A 83 10.08 -5.77 17.29
CA SER A 83 10.67 -4.52 17.78
C SER A 83 9.63 -3.42 17.96
N LEU A 84 8.67 -3.29 17.02
CA LEU A 84 7.53 -2.38 17.17
C LEU A 84 6.72 -2.69 18.43
N LYS A 85 6.35 -3.96 18.65
CA LYS A 85 5.60 -4.38 19.84
C LYS A 85 6.35 -4.03 21.12
N ARG A 86 7.66 -4.32 21.20
CA ARG A 86 8.49 -3.92 22.34
C ARG A 86 8.47 -2.41 22.56
N ILE A 87 8.69 -1.61 21.51
CA ILE A 87 8.63 -0.14 21.60
C ILE A 87 7.26 0.32 22.12
N MET A 88 6.17 -0.26 21.62
CA MET A 88 4.82 0.05 22.09
C MET A 88 4.61 -0.37 23.56
N SER A 89 5.11 -1.52 23.95
CA SER A 89 5.02 -2.09 25.31
C SER A 89 5.87 -1.36 26.34
N ASP A 90 6.93 -0.67 25.90
CA ASP A 90 7.80 0.15 26.76
C ASP A 90 7.32 1.60 26.87
N ASP A 91 6.39 2.01 26.02
CA ASP A 91 5.72 3.31 26.10
C ASP A 91 4.81 3.38 27.34
N PRO A 92 5.04 4.32 28.28
CA PRO A 92 4.22 4.47 29.48
C PRO A 92 2.72 4.65 29.21
N GLU A 93 2.34 5.26 28.08
CA GLU A 93 0.93 5.47 27.70
C GLU A 93 0.21 4.15 27.43
N ASN A 94 0.95 3.10 27.03
CA ASN A 94 0.41 1.78 26.72
C ASN A 94 0.51 0.79 27.90
N SER A 95 0.93 1.25 29.08
CA SER A 95 1.11 0.40 30.27
C SER A 95 -0.10 -0.48 30.59
N ARG A 96 -1.33 0.00 30.31
CA ARG A 96 -2.58 -0.73 30.53
C ARG A 96 -2.90 -1.80 29.51
N ILE A 97 -2.33 -1.72 28.31
CA ILE A 97 -2.62 -2.63 27.18
C ILE A 97 -1.38 -3.45 26.76
N LYS A 98 -0.33 -3.45 27.58
CA LYS A 98 0.96 -4.08 27.29
C LYS A 98 0.81 -5.58 26.99
N ALA A 99 0.02 -6.29 27.79
CA ALA A 99 -0.18 -7.73 27.60
C ALA A 99 -0.91 -8.02 26.28
N GLU A 100 -1.90 -7.18 25.94
CA GLU A 100 -2.69 -7.30 24.73
C GLU A 100 -1.83 -7.02 23.48
N ILE A 101 -0.96 -6.00 23.51
CA ILE A 101 -0.01 -5.70 22.42
C ILE A 101 0.81 -6.93 22.04
N GLU A 102 1.37 -7.62 23.04
CA GLU A 102 2.20 -8.80 22.80
C GLU A 102 1.39 -9.97 22.22
N GLN A 103 0.13 -10.11 22.64
CA GLN A 103 -0.76 -11.19 22.20
C GLN A 103 -1.29 -11.02 20.77
N ILE A 104 -1.39 -9.79 20.22
CA ILE A 104 -1.90 -9.59 18.86
C ILE A 104 -1.02 -10.30 17.82
N LYS A 105 -1.60 -11.22 17.06
CA LYS A 105 -0.95 -11.94 15.96
C LYS A 105 -1.06 -11.13 14.67
N VAL A 106 0.09 -10.71 14.14
CA VAL A 106 0.19 -9.97 12.88
C VAL A 106 0.54 -10.92 11.75
N HIS A 107 -0.45 -11.25 10.92
CA HIS A 107 -0.30 -12.17 9.79
C HIS A 107 0.17 -11.45 8.53
N LEU A 108 1.24 -11.95 7.92
CA LEU A 108 1.79 -11.42 6.67
C LEU A 108 1.39 -12.31 5.49
N ILE A 109 0.52 -11.80 4.62
CA ILE A 109 0.01 -12.56 3.47
C ILE A 109 0.55 -11.96 2.17
N CYS A 110 1.30 -12.75 1.43
CA CYS A 110 1.78 -12.38 0.10
C CYS A 110 0.66 -12.59 -0.93
N VAL A 111 0.45 -11.60 -1.81
CA VAL A 111 -0.32 -11.80 -3.04
C VAL A 111 0.48 -12.74 -3.96
N ALA A 112 -0.13 -13.83 -4.43
CA ALA A 112 0.55 -14.83 -5.24
C ALA A 112 0.88 -14.32 -6.66
N GLU A 113 1.87 -14.94 -7.33
CA GLU A 113 2.37 -14.49 -8.64
C GLU A 113 1.39 -14.70 -9.80
N ASP A 114 0.33 -15.46 -9.61
CA ASP A 114 -0.76 -15.68 -10.56
C ASP A 114 -2.02 -14.85 -10.25
N GLU A 115 -2.05 -14.19 -9.09
CA GLU A 115 -3.18 -13.37 -8.66
C GLU A 115 -3.25 -12.04 -9.42
N SER A 116 -4.46 -11.70 -9.88
CA SER A 116 -4.77 -10.53 -10.70
C SER A 116 -5.06 -9.26 -9.88
N SER A 117 -5.33 -9.41 -8.58
CA SER A 117 -5.79 -8.32 -7.72
C SER A 117 -5.11 -8.39 -6.34
N PRO A 118 -4.71 -7.23 -5.77
CA PRO A 118 -4.16 -7.18 -4.42
C PRO A 118 -5.20 -7.46 -3.33
N PHE A 119 -6.48 -7.61 -3.69
CA PHE A 119 -7.57 -7.94 -2.76
C PHE A 119 -7.78 -9.45 -2.60
N ILE A 120 -7.18 -10.29 -3.46
CA ILE A 120 -7.41 -11.75 -3.41
C ILE A 120 -6.99 -12.36 -2.06
N PRO A 121 -5.85 -11.98 -1.44
CA PRO A 121 -5.50 -12.50 -0.12
C PRO A 121 -6.58 -12.25 0.93
N ILE A 122 -7.14 -11.05 0.98
CA ILE A 122 -8.16 -10.72 1.97
C ILE A 122 -9.49 -11.41 1.65
N GLN A 123 -9.84 -11.55 0.37
CA GLN A 123 -11.01 -12.33 -0.05
C GLN A 123 -10.92 -13.79 0.42
N LYS A 124 -9.73 -14.40 0.34
CA LYS A 124 -9.49 -15.77 0.84
C LYS A 124 -9.68 -15.85 2.36
N VAL A 125 -9.17 -14.87 3.13
CA VAL A 125 -9.38 -14.81 4.58
C VAL A 125 -10.86 -14.71 4.92
N VAL A 126 -11.59 -13.82 4.25
CA VAL A 126 -13.04 -13.63 4.46
C VAL A 126 -13.82 -14.90 4.08
N ALA A 127 -13.55 -15.48 2.92
CA ALA A 127 -14.21 -16.71 2.46
C ALA A 127 -13.97 -17.89 3.40
N ASN A 128 -12.76 -18.04 3.93
CA ASN A 128 -12.44 -19.08 4.90
C ASN A 128 -13.21 -18.89 6.22
N LYS A 129 -13.35 -17.63 6.70
CA LYS A 129 -14.14 -17.33 7.90
C LYS A 129 -15.62 -17.63 7.70
N ILE A 130 -16.20 -17.21 6.57
CA ILE A 130 -17.60 -17.51 6.22
C ILE A 130 -17.81 -19.03 6.18
N SER A 131 -16.92 -19.77 5.51
CA SER A 131 -17.05 -21.22 5.36
C SER A 131 -16.91 -21.97 6.68
N ALA A 132 -16.02 -21.52 7.57
CA ALA A 132 -15.79 -22.16 8.86
C ALA A 132 -16.91 -21.92 9.87
N GLN A 133 -17.73 -20.88 9.67
CA GLN A 133 -18.69 -20.40 10.68
C GLN A 133 -20.08 -20.13 10.11
N LYS A 134 -20.43 -20.82 9.03
CA LYS A 134 -21.68 -20.62 8.27
C LYS A 134 -22.94 -20.74 9.13
N ASP A 135 -22.87 -21.51 10.22
CA ASP A 135 -24.00 -21.75 11.13
C ASP A 135 -23.94 -20.91 12.42
N VAL A 136 -22.92 -20.06 12.60
CA VAL A 136 -22.62 -19.37 13.87
C VAL A 136 -22.48 -17.85 13.72
N ILE A 137 -21.97 -17.36 12.57
CA ILE A 137 -21.82 -15.92 12.32
C ILE A 137 -22.79 -15.47 11.23
N ASP A 138 -23.59 -14.45 11.55
CA ASP A 138 -24.47 -13.81 10.57
C ASP A 138 -23.67 -13.00 9.52
N ASP A 139 -22.72 -12.17 9.97
CA ASP A 139 -21.93 -11.29 9.10
C ASP A 139 -20.48 -11.08 9.55
N ILE A 140 -19.56 -10.94 8.58
CA ILE A 140 -18.16 -10.58 8.77
C ILE A 140 -17.96 -9.07 8.74
N ASN A 141 -17.31 -8.54 9.77
CA ASN A 141 -16.88 -7.16 9.89
C ASN A 141 -15.51 -6.94 9.23
N LEU A 142 -15.45 -5.99 8.30
CA LEU A 142 -14.21 -5.57 7.67
C LEU A 142 -13.76 -4.23 8.24
N PHE A 143 -12.49 -4.16 8.66
CA PHE A 143 -11.86 -2.92 9.12
C PHE A 143 -10.52 -2.70 8.40
N LEU A 144 -10.43 -1.63 7.63
CA LEU A 144 -9.26 -1.30 6.81
C LEU A 144 -8.44 -0.17 7.44
N VAL A 145 -7.15 -0.37 7.64
CA VAL A 145 -6.19 0.70 7.94
C VAL A 145 -5.37 1.00 6.69
N VAL A 146 -5.36 2.25 6.23
CA VAL A 146 -4.57 2.69 5.06
C VAL A 146 -3.94 4.06 5.28
N GLY A 147 -2.89 4.37 4.52
CA GLY A 147 -2.36 5.73 4.47
C GLY A 147 -3.38 6.68 3.81
N ASP A 148 -3.36 7.95 4.23
CA ASP A 148 -4.17 9.02 3.63
C ASP A 148 -3.98 9.15 2.10
N ASP A 149 -2.77 8.86 1.62
CA ASP A 149 -2.43 8.79 0.19
C ASP A 149 -3.21 7.73 -0.61
N ARG A 150 -3.98 6.86 0.07
CA ARG A 150 -4.77 5.77 -0.49
C ARG A 150 -6.18 5.71 0.09
N ALA A 151 -6.74 6.85 0.49
CA ALA A 151 -8.10 6.91 1.05
C ALA A 151 -9.16 6.27 0.11
N ASP A 152 -8.96 6.34 -1.22
CA ASP A 152 -9.82 5.70 -2.23
C ASP A 152 -9.87 4.17 -2.12
N MET A 153 -8.93 3.55 -1.39
CA MET A 153 -8.88 2.11 -1.19
C MET A 153 -10.08 1.60 -0.39
N LEU A 154 -10.64 2.39 0.51
CA LEU A 154 -11.83 2.00 1.27
C LEU A 154 -13.04 1.80 0.34
N ASP A 155 -13.25 2.74 -0.60
CA ASP A 155 -14.30 2.61 -1.61
C ASP A 155 -14.09 1.39 -2.51
N ARG A 156 -12.84 1.09 -2.86
CA ARG A 156 -12.49 -0.10 -3.65
C ARG A 156 -12.78 -1.39 -2.90
N ILE A 157 -12.51 -1.44 -1.59
CA ILE A 157 -12.88 -2.58 -0.74
C ILE A 157 -14.40 -2.73 -0.71
N ASN A 158 -15.14 -1.66 -0.44
CA ASN A 158 -16.60 -1.68 -0.43
C ASN A 158 -17.20 -2.19 -1.75
N ARG A 159 -16.65 -1.76 -2.89
CA ARG A 159 -17.06 -2.28 -4.21
C ARG A 159 -16.69 -3.75 -4.42
N ASN A 160 -15.54 -4.22 -3.91
CA ASN A 160 -15.13 -5.62 -4.07
C ASN A 160 -16.02 -6.58 -3.29
N PHE A 161 -16.52 -6.16 -2.12
CA PHE A 161 -17.36 -6.99 -1.26
C PHE A 161 -18.86 -6.68 -1.38
N SER A 162 -19.27 -5.79 -2.29
CA SER A 162 -20.67 -5.34 -2.39
C SER A 162 -21.65 -6.47 -2.69
N SER A 163 -21.22 -7.49 -3.44
CA SER A 163 -22.02 -8.66 -3.80
C SER A 163 -21.85 -9.85 -2.85
N TRP A 164 -21.02 -9.74 -1.82
CA TRP A 164 -20.79 -10.84 -0.89
C TRP A 164 -21.91 -10.87 0.14
N GLU A 165 -22.54 -12.04 0.29
CA GLU A 165 -23.40 -12.36 1.42
C GLU A 165 -22.53 -12.54 2.67
N HIS A 166 -23.09 -12.29 3.86
CA HIS A 166 -22.38 -12.43 5.15
C HIS A 166 -21.19 -11.49 5.33
N VAL A 167 -21.22 -10.30 4.72
CA VAL A 167 -20.21 -9.25 4.92
C VAL A 167 -20.92 -7.94 5.24
N ASN A 168 -20.62 -7.39 6.42
CA ASN A 168 -21.16 -6.12 6.86
C ASN A 168 -20.67 -4.97 5.97
N LYS A 169 -21.61 -4.09 5.61
CA LYS A 169 -21.39 -2.97 4.70
C LYS A 169 -21.83 -1.65 5.34
N PRO A 170 -21.07 -0.55 5.16
CA PRO A 170 -19.74 -0.51 4.54
C PRO A 170 -18.65 -1.08 5.45
N ALA A 171 -17.54 -1.51 4.86
CA ALA A 171 -16.30 -1.68 5.61
C ALA A 171 -15.92 -0.35 6.26
N LEU A 172 -15.52 -0.40 7.53
CA LEU A 172 -15.01 0.77 8.24
C LEU A 172 -13.51 0.89 8.01
N GLY A 173 -12.95 2.07 8.27
CA GLY A 173 -11.50 2.22 8.19
C GLY A 173 -10.97 3.46 8.88
N ARG A 174 -9.64 3.47 9.03
CA ARG A 174 -8.87 4.61 9.52
C ARG A 174 -7.76 4.97 8.55
N LEU A 175 -7.52 6.28 8.46
CA LEU A 175 -6.44 6.87 7.68
C LEU A 175 -5.26 7.18 8.60
N VAL A 176 -4.06 6.80 8.17
CA VAL A 176 -2.81 7.25 8.78
C VAL A 176 -2.32 8.47 7.99
N ILE A 177 -2.27 9.62 8.65
CA ILE A 177 -1.81 10.89 8.07
C ILE A 177 -0.29 10.85 7.97
N ARG A 178 0.28 11.26 6.82
CA ARG A 178 1.73 11.28 6.61
C ARG A 178 2.27 12.70 6.46
N LYS A 179 2.49 13.36 7.60
CA LYS A 179 2.96 14.76 7.65
C LYS A 179 4.38 14.87 7.09
N GLY A 180 4.63 15.88 6.27
CA GLY A 180 5.97 16.21 5.75
C GLY A 180 6.56 15.23 4.71
N MET A 181 5.94 14.06 4.48
CA MET A 181 6.48 13.00 3.61
C MET A 181 6.86 13.48 2.20
N LYS A 182 6.08 14.38 1.58
CA LYS A 182 6.39 14.93 0.25
C LYS A 182 7.70 15.72 0.24
N ASN A 183 7.96 16.51 1.27
CA ASN A 183 9.16 17.33 1.37
C ASN A 183 10.39 16.44 1.56
N TYR A 184 10.30 15.44 2.43
CA TYR A 184 11.39 14.49 2.62
C TYR A 184 11.69 13.64 1.37
N ILE A 185 10.64 13.24 0.62
CA ILE A 185 10.84 12.58 -0.68
C ILE A 185 11.67 13.46 -1.60
N GLN A 186 11.28 14.73 -1.77
CA GLN A 186 11.98 15.69 -2.62
C GLN A 186 13.43 15.90 -2.17
N GLN A 187 13.66 16.06 -0.86
CA GLN A 187 15.00 16.21 -0.29
C GLN A 187 15.90 15.02 -0.65
N THR A 188 15.39 13.80 -0.58
CA THR A 188 16.18 12.60 -0.92
C THR A 188 16.45 12.41 -2.42
N GLU A 189 15.93 13.24 -3.32
CA GLU A 189 16.18 13.08 -4.78
C GLU A 189 17.62 13.42 -5.19
N THR A 190 18.34 14.19 -4.36
CA THR A 190 19.71 14.65 -4.58
C THR A 190 20.65 14.12 -3.49
N GLN A 191 21.95 13.97 -3.80
CA GLN A 191 22.93 13.55 -2.80
C GLN A 191 23.08 14.60 -1.69
N ALA A 192 23.21 15.89 -2.05
CA ALA A 192 23.29 16.97 -1.07
C ALA A 192 22.09 17.00 -0.11
N GLY A 193 20.88 16.71 -0.60
CA GLY A 193 19.70 16.61 0.24
C GLY A 193 19.71 15.38 1.16
N ILE A 194 20.26 14.25 0.71
CA ILE A 194 20.51 13.07 1.56
C ILE A 194 21.55 13.42 2.63
N ASP A 195 22.65 14.07 2.27
CA ASP A 195 23.72 14.47 3.19
C ASP A 195 23.18 15.39 4.29
N ALA A 196 22.31 16.33 3.94
CA ALA A 196 21.63 17.24 4.86
C ALA A 196 20.44 16.62 5.62
N LEU A 197 20.04 15.39 5.31
CA LEU A 197 18.91 14.73 5.98
C LEU A 197 19.29 14.37 7.43
N ASN A 198 18.54 14.93 8.40
CA ASN A 198 18.59 14.53 9.80
C ASN A 198 17.55 13.44 10.06
N VAL A 199 17.99 12.18 10.22
CA VAL A 199 17.10 11.02 10.42
C VAL A 199 16.31 11.13 11.73
N ALA A 200 16.93 11.68 12.78
CA ALA A 200 16.32 11.83 14.11
C ALA A 200 15.12 12.80 14.14
N GLU A 201 15.05 13.75 13.22
CA GLU A 201 13.92 14.71 13.11
C GLU A 201 12.70 14.12 12.39
N ILE A 202 12.85 12.99 11.71
CA ILE A 202 11.77 12.37 10.94
C ILE A 202 11.00 11.42 11.85
N THR A 203 9.73 11.74 12.11
CA THR A 203 8.83 10.88 12.90
C THR A 203 8.82 9.45 12.33
N ARG A 204 9.22 8.49 13.17
CA ARG A 204 9.43 7.08 12.77
C ARG A 204 8.21 6.48 12.07
N ASP A 205 7.01 6.75 12.57
CA ASP A 205 5.77 6.10 12.12
C ASP A 205 5.08 6.83 10.94
N GLU A 206 5.46 8.09 10.65
CA GLU A 206 4.71 8.96 9.72
C GLU A 206 5.55 9.55 8.58
N GLY A 207 6.84 9.80 8.82
CA GLY A 207 7.68 10.59 7.91
C GLY A 207 8.42 9.77 6.85
N TRP A 208 8.58 8.46 7.06
CA TRP A 208 9.34 7.59 6.16
C TRP A 208 8.50 7.05 5.01
N SER A 209 9.08 7.01 3.81
CA SER A 209 8.47 6.41 2.63
C SER A 209 9.44 5.44 1.95
N GLY A 210 8.91 4.41 1.29
CA GLY A 210 9.74 3.51 0.49
C GLY A 210 10.52 4.22 -0.62
N THR A 211 10.05 5.37 -1.12
CA THR A 211 10.78 6.18 -2.10
C THR A 211 12.04 6.78 -1.51
N MET A 212 11.96 7.35 -0.30
CA MET A 212 13.13 7.89 0.40
C MET A 212 14.19 6.82 0.63
N ILE A 213 13.78 5.66 1.14
CA ILE A 213 14.71 4.55 1.38
C ILE A 213 15.41 4.13 0.09
N ARG A 214 14.65 3.95 -1.00
CA ARG A 214 15.23 3.61 -2.31
C ARG A 214 16.16 4.71 -2.85
N ASN A 215 15.88 5.99 -2.57
CA ASN A 215 16.74 7.08 -2.99
C ASN A 215 18.07 7.08 -2.24
N ILE A 216 18.06 6.90 -0.91
CA ILE A 216 19.26 6.76 -0.06
C ILE A 216 20.16 5.66 -0.62
N VAL A 217 19.60 4.47 -0.86
CA VAL A 217 20.33 3.31 -1.39
C VAL A 217 20.83 3.54 -2.82
N ARG A 218 19.98 4.10 -3.70
CA ARG A 218 20.32 4.31 -5.12
C ARG A 218 21.49 5.28 -5.29
N LYS A 219 21.51 6.35 -4.50
CA LYS A 219 22.54 7.39 -4.59
C LYS A 219 23.82 6.99 -3.85
N GLY A 220 23.70 6.23 -2.77
CA GLY A 220 24.83 5.76 -1.99
C GLY A 220 25.68 4.74 -2.72
N GLY A 221 25.04 3.78 -3.40
CA GLY A 221 25.81 2.71 -4.01
C GLY A 221 26.59 1.92 -2.96
N ALA A 222 27.91 1.81 -3.13
CA ALA A 222 28.82 1.22 -2.16
C ALA A 222 29.35 2.23 -1.12
N ASP A 223 28.87 3.47 -1.11
CA ASP A 223 29.26 4.51 -0.16
C ASP A 223 28.86 4.15 1.28
N LEU A 224 29.84 4.21 2.18
CA LEU A 224 29.68 3.93 3.60
C LEU A 224 28.78 4.96 4.29
N LEU A 225 28.76 6.22 3.84
CA LEU A 225 27.97 7.28 4.47
C LEU A 225 26.47 7.05 4.31
N ASN A 226 26.02 6.73 3.09
CA ASN A 226 24.62 6.44 2.84
C ASN A 226 24.19 5.11 3.48
N LYS A 227 25.11 4.12 3.60
CA LYS A 227 24.83 2.88 4.33
C LYS A 227 24.67 3.13 5.83
N ALA A 228 25.46 4.03 6.41
CA ALA A 228 25.30 4.46 7.81
C ALA A 228 23.97 5.19 8.04
N LYS A 229 23.62 6.18 7.20
CA LYS A 229 22.31 6.84 7.25
C LYS A 229 21.17 5.85 7.12
N PHE A 230 21.30 4.87 6.22
CA PHE A 230 20.31 3.81 6.09
C PHE A 230 20.18 3.00 7.39
N GLN A 231 21.28 2.60 8.01
CA GLN A 231 21.25 1.87 9.28
C GLN A 231 20.56 2.67 10.39
N GLU A 232 20.81 3.98 10.46
CA GLU A 232 20.15 4.89 11.42
C GLU A 232 18.62 4.86 11.27
N VAL A 233 18.09 4.78 10.04
CA VAL A 233 16.64 4.68 9.81
C VAL A 233 16.03 3.43 10.44
N TYR A 234 16.76 2.32 10.45
CA TYR A 234 16.28 1.03 10.96
C TYR A 234 16.71 0.77 12.41
N GLU A 235 17.38 1.73 13.05
CA GLU A 235 17.86 1.61 14.42
C GLU A 235 16.69 1.34 15.39
N GLY A 236 16.87 0.31 16.21
CA GLY A 236 15.85 -0.16 17.15
C GLY A 236 14.81 -1.11 16.54
N TYR A 237 14.76 -1.27 15.20
CA TYR A 237 13.88 -2.23 14.52
C TYR A 237 14.60 -3.45 13.96
N LEU A 238 15.84 -3.29 13.51
CA LEU A 238 16.68 -4.37 12.96
C LEU A 238 18.09 -4.31 13.56
N GLU A 239 18.74 -5.46 13.65
CA GLU A 239 20.16 -5.55 13.96
C GLU A 239 21.00 -4.91 12.83
N PRO A 240 22.16 -4.29 13.12
CA PRO A 240 22.97 -3.58 12.11
C PRO A 240 23.37 -4.43 10.89
N ASN A 241 23.66 -5.71 11.10
CA ASN A 241 23.98 -6.66 10.02
C ASN A 241 22.75 -6.95 9.14
N VAL A 242 21.58 -7.15 9.74
CA VAL A 242 20.32 -7.38 9.01
C VAL A 242 19.90 -6.14 8.22
N ALA A 243 20.07 -4.93 8.79
CA ALA A 243 19.89 -3.68 8.06
C ALA A 243 20.91 -3.55 6.91
N GLY A 244 22.16 -3.99 7.11
CA GLY A 244 23.18 -4.05 6.07
C GLY A 244 22.77 -4.97 4.91
N ASP A 245 22.32 -6.19 5.21
CA ASP A 245 21.83 -7.15 4.20
C ASP A 245 20.62 -6.60 3.43
N LEU A 246 19.72 -5.88 4.12
CA LEU A 246 18.58 -5.21 3.51
C LEU A 246 19.03 -4.10 2.54
N TYR A 247 20.01 -3.27 2.93
CA TYR A 247 20.58 -2.26 2.06
C TYR A 247 21.12 -2.89 0.77
N ASP A 248 21.92 -3.96 0.92
CA ASP A 248 22.57 -4.63 -0.20
C ASP A 248 21.52 -5.30 -1.12
N ALA A 249 20.47 -5.91 -0.56
CA ALA A 249 19.35 -6.46 -1.32
C ALA A 249 18.58 -5.40 -2.12
N ILE A 250 18.32 -4.23 -1.53
CA ILE A 250 17.67 -3.11 -2.21
C ILE A 250 18.56 -2.62 -3.36
N TRP A 251 19.85 -2.39 -3.08
CA TRP A 251 20.80 -1.90 -4.06
C TRP A 251 20.90 -2.85 -5.25
N TYR A 252 21.02 -4.14 -4.96
CA TYR A 252 21.07 -5.19 -5.96
C TYR A 252 19.80 -5.22 -6.81
N GLY A 253 18.61 -5.20 -6.20
CA GLY A 253 17.34 -5.21 -6.93
C GLY A 253 17.16 -3.97 -7.82
N LEU A 254 17.62 -2.79 -7.37
CA LEU A 254 17.60 -1.57 -8.18
C LEU A 254 18.51 -1.69 -9.43
N ASN A 255 19.68 -2.32 -9.32
CA ASN A 255 20.69 -2.41 -10.40
C ASN A 255 20.51 -3.62 -11.33
N LYS A 256 20.20 -4.80 -10.77
CA LYS A 256 19.14 -5.71 -11.25
C LYS A 256 18.59 -5.51 -12.66
N THR A 257 17.66 -4.57 -12.67
CA THR A 257 16.76 -4.23 -13.76
C THR A 257 17.33 -3.18 -14.71
N TYR A 258 18.43 -2.51 -14.32
CA TYR A 258 19.10 -1.49 -15.13
C TYR A 258 19.88 -2.12 -16.29
N VAL A 259 20.58 -3.23 -16.02
CA VAL A 259 21.39 -3.96 -17.02
C VAL A 259 20.55 -4.54 -18.18
N LYS A 260 19.27 -4.90 -17.95
CA LYS A 260 18.38 -5.38 -19.02
C LYS A 260 17.92 -4.28 -19.99
N LYS A 261 18.00 -2.99 -19.62
CA LYS A 261 17.56 -1.88 -20.48
C LYS A 261 18.63 -1.36 -21.43
N GLU A 262 19.90 -1.48 -21.09
CA GLU A 262 20.98 -1.09 -22.02
C GLU A 262 21.24 -2.16 -23.10
N LYS A 263 20.84 -3.42 -22.87
CA LYS A 263 20.98 -4.49 -23.88
C LYS A 263 19.80 -4.65 -24.83
N LEU A 264 18.75 -3.81 -24.72
CA LEU A 264 17.67 -3.74 -25.69
C LEU A 264 17.60 -2.31 -26.24
N GLY A 265 18.44 -2.04 -27.25
CA GLY A 265 18.50 -0.79 -28.01
C GLY A 265 17.23 -0.49 -28.81
N VAL A 266 16.09 -0.34 -28.13
CA VAL A 266 14.86 0.17 -28.73
C VAL A 266 14.89 1.69 -28.58
N LYS A 267 15.37 2.36 -29.64
CA LYS A 267 15.17 3.79 -29.85
C LYS A 267 13.68 4.11 -29.64
N ARG A 268 13.34 4.77 -28.53
CA ARG A 268 12.04 5.43 -28.39
C ARG A 268 11.96 6.49 -29.48
N LYS A 269 11.14 6.25 -30.51
CA LYS A 269 10.63 7.32 -31.37
C LYS A 269 9.79 8.24 -30.49
N THR A 270 10.36 9.38 -30.13
CA THR A 270 9.61 10.56 -29.71
C THR A 270 8.71 10.94 -30.88
N VAL A 271 7.41 10.67 -30.76
CA VAL A 271 6.41 11.32 -31.61
C VAL A 271 6.33 12.76 -31.09
N SER A 272 7.11 13.64 -31.73
CA SER A 272 6.93 15.07 -31.58
C SER A 272 5.57 15.44 -32.17
N ALA A 273 4.72 16.05 -31.35
CA ALA A 273 3.52 16.72 -31.80
C ALA A 273 3.93 17.92 -32.68
N SER A 274 4.08 17.67 -33.99
CA SER A 274 4.27 18.71 -34.98
C SER A 274 2.94 19.39 -35.25
N LYS A 275 2.90 20.66 -34.82
CA LYS A 275 1.98 21.75 -35.21
C LYS A 275 1.25 21.51 -36.53
N ARG A 276 -0.10 21.54 -36.46
CA ARG A 276 -0.97 21.82 -37.61
C ARG A 276 -0.69 23.24 -38.09
N SER A 277 0.02 23.39 -39.21
CA SER A 277 -0.03 24.60 -40.02
C SER A 277 -1.10 24.42 -41.10
N SER A 278 -2.15 25.21 -40.99
CA SER A 278 -3.10 25.51 -42.06
C SER A 278 -2.37 25.99 -43.31
N ASN A 279 -2.62 25.37 -44.46
CA ASN A 279 -2.50 26.09 -45.73
C ASN A 279 -3.60 25.68 -46.70
N SER A 280 -4.31 26.72 -47.11
CA SER A 280 -5.36 26.81 -48.11
C SER A 280 -4.86 26.53 -49.53
N ALA A 281 -5.64 25.81 -50.34
CA ALA A 281 -5.73 26.08 -51.77
C ALA A 281 -7.03 25.49 -52.36
N LEU A 282 -7.75 26.36 -53.06
CA LEU A 282 -8.99 26.12 -53.80
C LEU A 282 -8.85 25.08 -54.93
N LYS A 283 -9.95 24.34 -55.20
CA LYS A 283 -10.64 24.31 -56.53
C LYS A 283 -11.97 23.52 -56.48
N LYS A 284 -13.07 24.26 -56.28
CA LYS A 284 -14.33 24.42 -57.09
C LYS A 284 -14.71 23.37 -58.18
N PRO A 285 -15.97 23.31 -58.68
CA PRO A 285 -17.11 22.58 -58.13
C PRO A 285 -17.81 21.68 -59.18
N ARG A 286 -18.79 20.84 -58.80
CA ARG A 286 -19.84 20.42 -59.75
C ARG A 286 -21.18 20.23 -59.06
N ALA A 287 -22.12 21.06 -59.49
CA ALA A 287 -23.53 21.03 -59.12
C ALA A 287 -24.24 19.82 -59.75
N SER A 288 -25.27 19.28 -59.08
CA SER A 288 -26.65 19.50 -59.51
C SER A 288 -27.67 18.68 -58.71
N ARG A 289 -28.81 19.33 -58.42
CA ARG A 289 -30.19 18.78 -58.33
C ARG A 289 -30.50 17.77 -57.20
N LYS A 290 -31.66 17.79 -56.53
CA LYS A 290 -32.87 18.63 -56.55
C LYS A 290 -33.70 18.25 -55.30
N LYS A 291 -34.32 19.27 -54.69
CA LYS A 291 -35.64 19.31 -54.00
C LYS A 291 -36.35 18.01 -53.59
N SER A 292 -36.82 17.98 -52.33
CA SER A 292 -38.24 17.78 -51.94
C SER A 292 -38.34 17.90 -50.41
N GLN A 293 -38.79 19.04 -49.87
CA GLN A 293 -40.13 19.29 -49.30
C GLN A 293 -40.41 18.51 -48.00
N ASN A 294 -40.54 19.25 -46.89
CA ASN A 294 -41.80 19.53 -46.15
C ASN A 294 -42.37 18.26 -45.51
N GLY A 295 -42.66 18.16 -44.21
CA GLY A 295 -43.06 19.16 -43.22
C GLY A 295 -44.10 18.48 -42.30
N SER A 296 -44.51 19.19 -41.25
CA SER A 296 -45.65 18.89 -40.34
C SER A 296 -45.40 17.80 -39.28
N THR A 297 -45.22 18.14 -38.01
CA THR A 297 -46.23 18.51 -36.97
C THR A 297 -47.34 17.49 -36.74
N ASN A 298 -47.41 16.96 -35.50
CA ASN A 298 -48.56 16.96 -34.57
C ASN A 298 -48.22 16.04 -33.37
N SER A 299 -48.21 16.46 -32.10
CA SER A 299 -49.28 17.01 -31.26
C SER A 299 -50.52 16.10 -31.19
N SER A 300 -50.79 15.54 -30.00
CA SER A 300 -52.09 15.20 -29.37
C SER A 300 -51.88 14.03 -28.40
N LYS A 301 -51.98 14.25 -27.08
CA LYS A 301 -53.17 14.36 -26.22
C LYS A 301 -53.53 13.01 -25.58
N SER A 302 -53.43 13.01 -24.25
CA SER A 302 -54.42 12.53 -23.26
C SER A 302 -55.32 11.34 -23.63
N ARG A 303 -55.41 10.37 -22.73
CA ARG A 303 -56.49 10.31 -21.72
C ARG A 303 -56.41 9.03 -20.88
N ASN A 304 -56.84 9.22 -19.64
CA ASN A 304 -57.31 8.28 -18.61
C ASN A 304 -56.25 7.59 -17.77
#